data_AF-A0A9W4JCB5-F1
#
_entry.id   AF-A0A9W4JCB5-F1
#
_cell.length_a   1.000
_cell.length_b   1.000
_cell.length_c   1.000
_cell.angle_alpha   90.00
_cell.angle_beta   90.00
_cell.angle_gamma   90.00
#
_symmetry.space_group_name_H-M   'P 1'
#
loop_
_entity.id
_entity.type
_entity.pdbx_description
1 polymer ?
#
loop_
_entity_poly.entity_id
_entity_poly.type
_entity_poly.pdbx_seq_one_letter_code
_entity_poly.pdbx_strand_id
1 'polypeptide(L)'
;MAIPPRSLTIIDGEFQRLKGIKEICFDEDIMAFLQDAQATLKYKGIYNLRGPFKRSLIHYAAMGDCAELLLYLLQDGTAKDDLDQNKRTRH
;
A
#
# COMPACT_ATOMS: atom_id res chain seq x y z
N MET A 1 -3.77 -13.41 -5.76
CA MET A 1 -3.36 -14.48 -4.82
C MET A 1 -4.17 -14.37 -3.53
N ALA A 2 -4.38 -15.45 -2.77
CA ALA A 2 -5.06 -15.37 -1.47
C ALA A 2 -4.05 -15.07 -0.35
N ILE A 3 -4.30 -14.04 0.44
CA ILE A 3 -3.44 -13.66 1.58
C ILE A 3 -3.61 -14.71 2.69
N PRO A 4 -2.53 -15.28 3.24
CA PRO A 4 -2.62 -16.14 4.40
C PRO A 4 -3.32 -15.42 5.56
N PRO A 5 -4.23 -16.08 6.33
CA PRO A 5 -4.95 -15.42 7.43
C PRO A 5 -4.04 -14.71 8.44
N ARG A 6 -2.87 -15.32 8.72
CA ARG A 6 -1.83 -14.73 9.58
C ARG A 6 -1.29 -13.39 9.06
N SER A 7 -1.04 -13.29 7.76
CA SER A 7 -0.53 -12.09 7.12
C SER A 7 -1.62 -11.02 7.05
N LEU A 8 -2.88 -11.42 6.86
CA LEU A 8 -4.02 -10.49 6.89
C LEU A 8 -4.16 -9.81 8.26
N THR A 9 -4.00 -10.54 9.37
CA THR A 9 -4.03 -9.96 10.72
C THR A 9 -2.87 -8.98 10.96
N ILE A 10 -1.67 -9.30 10.48
CA ILE A 10 -0.50 -8.41 10.59
C ILE A 10 -0.74 -7.13 9.78
N ILE A 11 -1.17 -7.26 8.53
CA ILE A 11 -1.48 -6.14 7.64
C ILE A 11 -2.59 -5.26 8.25
N ASP A 12 -3.64 -5.85 8.83
CA ASP A 12 -4.69 -5.08 9.52
C ASP A 12 -4.10 -4.23 10.66
N GLY A 13 -3.15 -4.78 11.43
CA GLY A 13 -2.44 -4.03 12.47
C GLY A 13 -1.56 -2.90 11.90
N GLU A 14 -0.89 -3.15 10.77
CA GLU A 14 -0.10 -2.14 10.06
C GLU A 14 -0.97 -0.98 9.54
N PHE A 15 -2.18 -1.26 9.03
CA PHE A 15 -3.15 -0.23 8.68
C PHE A 15 -3.56 0.64 9.88
N GLN A 16 -3.75 0.03 11.06
CA GLN A 16 -4.04 0.82 12.27
C GLN A 16 -2.85 1.70 12.66
N ARG A 17 -1.62 1.19 12.50
CA ARG A 17 -0.40 1.97 12.77
C ARG A 17 -0.28 3.17 11.83
N LEU A 18 -0.54 2.98 10.52
CA LEU A 18 -0.54 4.07 9.53
C LEU A 18 -1.54 5.15 9.89
N LYS A 19 -2.77 4.78 10.26
CA LYS A 19 -3.81 5.72 10.67
C LYS A 19 -3.45 6.50 11.94
N GLY A 20 -2.50 6.03 12.73
CA GLY A 20 -1.99 6.71 13.93
C GLY A 20 -0.82 7.68 13.68
N ILE A 21 -0.23 7.69 12.47
CA ILE A 21 0.86 8.61 12.12
C ILE A 21 0.28 10.02 12.05
N LYS A 22 0.91 11.00 12.70
CA LYS A 22 0.38 12.38 12.78
C LYS A 22 0.09 12.97 11.41
N GLU A 23 1.02 12.80 10.47
CA GLU A 23 0.95 13.26 9.09
C GLU A 23 -0.19 12.60 8.29
N ILE A 24 -0.72 11.47 8.75
CA ILE A 24 -1.81 10.73 8.11
C ILE A 24 -3.14 11.01 8.82
N CYS A 25 -3.14 10.99 10.15
CA CYS A 25 -4.34 11.12 10.99
C CYS A 25 -5.05 12.49 10.81
N PHE A 26 -4.29 13.55 10.48
CA PHE A 26 -4.85 14.88 10.23
C PHE A 26 -5.32 15.10 8.79
N ASP A 27 -5.11 14.14 7.89
CA ASP A 27 -5.50 14.24 6.49
C ASP A 27 -6.66 13.28 6.19
N GLU A 28 -7.86 13.85 6.03
CA GLU A 28 -9.09 13.08 5.80
C GLU A 28 -9.06 12.30 4.48
N ASP A 29 -8.41 12.85 3.44
CA ASP A 29 -8.30 12.20 2.13
C ASP A 29 -7.37 10.99 2.21
N ILE A 30 -6.25 11.09 2.94
CA ILE A 30 -5.34 9.96 3.17
C ILE A 30 -6.05 8.91 4.05
N MET A 31 -6.75 9.34 5.09
CA MET A 31 -7.50 8.43 5.96
C MET A 31 -8.58 7.65 5.21
N ALA A 32 -9.36 8.32 4.36
CA ALA A 32 -10.37 7.70 3.52
C ALA A 32 -9.73 6.71 2.52
N PHE A 33 -8.62 7.10 1.90
CA PHE A 33 -7.85 6.23 1.00
C PHE A 33 -7.35 4.97 1.71
N LEU A 34 -6.79 5.07 2.92
CA LEU A 34 -6.31 3.91 3.68
C LEU A 34 -7.45 3.00 4.12
N GLN A 35 -8.62 3.56 4.45
CA GLN A 35 -9.81 2.77 4.79
C GLN A 35 -10.33 1.99 3.58
N ASP A 36 -10.44 2.64 2.42
CA ASP A 36 -10.86 2.01 1.17
C ASP A 36 -9.88 0.92 0.72
N ALA A 37 -8.57 1.19 0.84
CA ALA A 37 -7.53 0.22 0.54
C ALA A 37 -7.64 -1.01 1.46
N GLN A 38 -7.85 -0.82 2.76
CA GLN A 38 -8.02 -1.91 3.72
C GLN A 38 -9.28 -2.74 3.43
N ALA A 39 -10.39 -2.10 3.08
CA ALA A 39 -11.60 -2.81 2.69
C ALA A 39 -11.37 -3.62 1.41
N THR A 40 -10.80 -3.00 0.38
CA THR A 40 -10.54 -3.64 -0.92
C THR A 40 -9.58 -4.82 -0.80
N LEU A 41 -8.56 -4.71 0.07
CA LEU A 41 -7.64 -5.81 0.39
C LEU A 41 -8.38 -7.06 0.83
N LYS A 42 -9.37 -6.91 1.72
CA LYS A 42 -10.14 -8.02 2.30
C LYS A 42 -11.00 -8.75 1.28
N TYR A 43 -11.46 -8.05 0.24
CA TYR A 43 -12.41 -8.61 -0.73
C TYR A 43 -11.78 -9.06 -2.05
N LYS A 44 -10.79 -8.34 -2.59
CA LYS A 44 -10.33 -8.54 -3.97
C LYS A 44 -8.81 -8.48 -4.15
N GLY A 45 -8.08 -8.16 -3.08
CA GLY A 45 -6.68 -7.73 -3.18
C GLY A 45 -6.59 -6.31 -3.77
N ILE A 46 -5.50 -5.63 -3.45
CA ILE A 46 -5.27 -4.24 -3.86
C ILE A 46 -3.95 -4.14 -4.61
N TYR A 47 -4.02 -3.51 -5.78
CA TYR A 47 -2.92 -3.38 -6.72
C TYR A 47 -2.91 -1.94 -7.24
N ASN A 48 -1.77 -1.26 -7.15
CA ASN A 48 -1.55 0.07 -7.72
C ASN A 48 -2.62 1.13 -7.36
N LEU A 49 -3.26 1.03 -6.20
CA LEU A 49 -4.12 2.09 -5.70
C LEU A 49 -3.31 3.37 -5.55
N ARG A 50 -3.69 4.40 -6.32
CA ARG A 50 -3.12 5.74 -6.21
C ARG A 50 -3.95 6.52 -5.22
N GLY A 51 -3.30 6.90 -4.13
CA GLY A 51 -3.86 7.78 -3.13
C GLY A 51 -3.55 9.24 -3.39
N PRO A 52 -3.85 10.10 -2.41
CA PRO A 52 -3.57 11.53 -2.46
C PRO A 52 -2.09 11.80 -2.69
N PHE A 53 -1.76 12.99 -3.18
CA PHE A 53 -0.37 13.45 -3.39
C PHE A 53 0.47 12.57 -4.32
N LYS A 54 -0.16 11.84 -5.25
CA LYS A 54 0.51 10.87 -6.14
C LYS A 54 1.22 9.74 -5.38
N ARG A 55 0.88 9.52 -4.12
CA ARG A 55 1.43 8.45 -3.29
C ARG A 55 0.55 7.21 -3.41
N SER A 56 1.14 6.12 -3.86
CA SER A 56 0.48 4.81 -3.81
C SER A 56 0.54 4.21 -2.42
N LEU A 57 -0.21 3.13 -2.18
CA LEU A 57 -0.19 2.43 -0.90
C LEU A 57 1.22 1.97 -0.47
N ILE A 58 2.10 1.62 -1.41
CA ILE A 58 3.50 1.27 -1.13
C ILE A 58 4.23 2.42 -0.44
N HIS A 59 3.97 3.67 -0.83
CA HIS A 59 4.59 4.83 -0.22
C HIS A 59 4.14 5.01 1.23
N TYR A 60 2.85 4.80 1.51
CA TYR A 60 2.33 4.86 2.87
C TYR A 60 2.87 3.71 3.71
N ALA A 61 2.89 2.48 3.17
CA ALA A 61 3.46 1.32 3.85
C ALA A 61 4.94 1.52 4.20
N ALA A 62 5.73 2.13 3.30
CA ALA A 62 7.11 2.50 3.58
C ALA A 62 7.24 3.57 4.68
N MET A 63 6.36 4.58 4.69
CA MET A 63 6.32 5.61 5.73
C MET A 63 6.02 5.03 7.11
N GLY A 64 5.18 4.01 7.17
CA GLY A 64 4.78 3.36 8.41
C GLY A 64 5.67 2.21 8.86
N ASP A 65 6.72 1.84 8.11
CA ASP A 65 7.55 0.64 8.31
C ASP A 65 6.73 -0.68 8.28
N CYS A 66 5.74 -0.73 7.39
CA CYS A 66 4.80 -1.84 7.28
C CYS A 66 5.37 -2.97 6.41
N ALA A 67 6.27 -3.77 6.98
CA ALA A 67 7.01 -4.81 6.27
C ALA A 67 6.12 -5.88 5.62
N GLU A 68 5.04 -6.31 6.27
CA GLU A 68 4.17 -7.37 5.72
C GLU A 68 3.30 -6.82 4.58
N LEU A 69 2.77 -5.60 4.73
CA LEU A 69 2.05 -4.88 3.68
C LEU A 69 2.97 -4.58 2.49
N LEU A 70 4.22 -4.17 2.73
CA LEU A 70 5.22 -3.99 1.67
C LEU A 70 5.51 -5.30 0.95
N LEU A 71 5.74 -6.39 1.69
CA LEU A 71 6.00 -7.70 1.11
C LEU A 71 4.81 -8.16 0.25
N TYR A 72 3.59 -7.99 0.74
CA TYR A 72 2.37 -8.31 -0.01
C TYR A 72 2.26 -7.48 -1.30
N LEU A 73 2.49 -6.16 -1.22
CA LEU A 73 2.41 -5.27 -2.37
C LEU A 73 3.54 -5.52 -3.39
N LEU A 74 4.73 -5.91 -2.92
CA LEU A 74 5.89 -6.22 -3.74
C LEU A 74 5.77 -7.58 -4.43
N GLN A 75 5.31 -8.61 -3.71
CA GLN A 75 5.14 -9.96 -4.26
C GLN A 75 4.24 -9.99 -5.49
N ASP A 76 3.24 -9.10 -5.55
CA ASP A 76 2.36 -8.97 -6.72
C ASP A 76 2.83 -7.85 -7.68
N GLY A 77 3.43 -6.76 -7.14
CA GLY A 77 3.95 -5.62 -7.90
C GLY A 77 5.17 -5.91 -8.79
N THR A 78 5.96 -6.97 -8.51
CA THR A 78 7.04 -7.42 -9.41
C THR A 78 6.56 -7.87 -10.79
N ALA A 79 5.24 -7.98 -11.03
CA ALA A 79 4.72 -8.48 -12.29
C ALA A 79 4.41 -7.44 -13.37
N LYS A 80 4.36 -6.11 -13.14
CA LYS A 80 3.83 -5.27 -14.26
C LYS A 80 4.21 -3.81 -14.55
N ASP A 81 4.64 -2.91 -13.66
CA ASP A 81 4.67 -1.49 -14.09
C ASP A 81 5.83 -0.57 -13.65
N ASP A 82 6.64 -0.89 -12.64
CA ASP A 82 7.71 0.04 -12.22
C ASP A 82 9.05 -0.10 -12.98
N LEU A 83 9.10 -0.92 -14.05
CA LEU A 83 10.24 -0.95 -14.97
C LEU A 83 10.09 -0.01 -16.18
N ASP A 84 8.92 0.58 -16.47
CA ASP A 84 8.75 1.42 -17.68
C ASP A 84 8.78 2.94 -17.44
N GLN A 85 8.81 3.43 -16.19
CA GLN A 85 8.96 4.88 -15.96
C GLN A 85 10.39 5.41 -16.14
N ASN A 86 11.36 4.55 -16.47
CA ASN A 86 12.67 5.00 -16.94
C ASN A 86 12.92 4.60 -18.39
N LYS A 87 12.14 5.18 -19.32
CA LYS A 87 12.57 5.37 -20.72
C LYS A 87 13.72 6.38 -20.80
N ARG A 88 14.84 6.08 -20.13
CA ARG A 88 16.13 6.65 -20.44
C ARG A 88 16.96 5.58 -21.13
N THR A 89 16.56 5.27 -22.37
CA THR A 89 17.49 4.77 -23.39
C THR A 89 18.56 5.85 -23.58
N ARG A 90 19.63 5.74 -22.80
CA ARG A 90 20.94 6.28 -23.14
C ARG A 90 21.94 5.15 -22.90
N HIS A 91 22.24 4.36 -23.91
CA HIS A 91 23.42 4.58 -24.73
C HIS A 91 23.30 3.81 -26.06
#